data_AF-A0A972CU58-F1
#
_entry.id   AF-A0A972CU58-F1
#
_cell.length_a   1.000
_cell.length_b   1.000
_cell.length_c   1.000
_cell.angle_alpha   90.00
_cell.angle_beta   90.00
_cell.angle_gamma   90.00
#
_symmetry.space_group_name_H-M   'P 1'
#
loop_
_entity.id
_entity.type
_entity.pdbx_description
1 polymer ?
#
loop_
_entity_poly.entity_id
_entity_poly.type
_entity_poly.pdbx_seq_one_letter_code
_entity_poly.pdbx_strand_id
1 'polypeptide(L)'
;MDYNDILLNQKLVSTYGQLVKTRAVADEVIRNLNLDISYEAFREKVNVNLVQDTEIIRLEVVDTNPALAAEIANETAQVFMESVKDIMKVENIQVIDEARVPDKPIKPRPMLNMAIAGVLGLMIGVFITFLLEFLDNTIKTPDDVERHLELPVIGTIPMVEENK
;
A
#
# COMPACT_ATOMS: atom_id res chain seq x y z
N MET A 1 30.49 12.64 -20.76
CA MET A 1 29.65 13.15 -19.65
C MET A 1 30.27 12.63 -18.38
N ASP A 2 30.70 13.52 -17.49
CA ASP A 2 31.40 13.14 -16.26
C ASP A 2 30.40 12.47 -15.30
N TYR A 3 30.78 11.33 -14.72
CA TYR A 3 29.95 10.62 -13.73
C TYR A 3 29.59 11.52 -12.54
N ASN A 4 30.49 12.46 -12.21
CA ASN A 4 30.27 13.45 -11.16
C ASN A 4 29.14 14.44 -11.48
N ASP A 5 28.94 14.79 -12.76
CA ASP A 5 27.89 15.72 -13.17
C ASP A 5 26.50 15.10 -13.02
N ILE A 6 26.36 13.81 -13.37
CA ILE A 6 25.11 13.06 -13.21
C ILE A 6 24.76 12.95 -11.72
N LEU A 7 25.74 12.62 -10.87
CA LEU A 7 25.55 12.52 -9.43
C LEU A 7 25.20 13.86 -8.79
N LEU A 8 25.81 14.96 -9.25
CA LEU A 8 25.50 16.31 -8.78
C LEU A 8 24.06 16.68 -9.10
N ASN A 9 23.60 16.45 -10.34
CA ASN A 9 22.23 16.74 -10.76
C ASN A 9 21.20 15.92 -9.97
N GLN A 10 21.42 14.62 -9.78
CA GLN A 10 20.55 13.78 -8.94
C GLN A 10 20.47 14.30 -7.48
N LYS A 11 21.59 14.79 -6.93
CA LYS A 11 21.63 15.38 -5.58
C LYS A 11 20.85 16.69 -5.50
N LEU A 12 20.89 17.51 -6.55
CA LEU A 12 20.13 18.75 -6.64
C LEU A 12 18.62 18.47 -6.68
N VAL A 13 18.18 17.51 -7.51
CA VAL A 13 16.77 17.09 -7.60
C VAL A 13 16.28 16.59 -6.24
N SER A 14 17.11 15.82 -5.52
CA SER A 14 16.79 15.35 -4.16
C SER A 14 16.65 16.52 -3.17
N THR A 15 17.56 17.48 -3.24
CA THR A 15 17.53 18.68 -2.40
C THR A 15 16.28 19.52 -2.67
N TYR A 16 15.94 19.75 -3.93
CA TYR A 16 14.73 20.48 -4.31
C TYR A 16 13.47 19.73 -3.89
N GLY A 17 13.42 18.41 -4.06
CA GLY A 17 12.29 17.59 -3.59
C GLY A 17 12.05 17.67 -2.08
N GLN A 18 13.08 17.94 -1.27
CA GLN A 18 12.90 18.17 0.18
C GLN A 18 12.25 19.51 0.50
N LEU A 19 12.42 20.54 -0.34
CA LEU A 19 11.82 21.86 -0.10
C LEU A 19 10.29 21.81 -0.12
N VAL A 20 9.71 20.95 -0.96
CA VAL A 20 8.26 20.69 -0.99
C VAL A 20 7.72 20.30 0.39
N LYS A 21 8.50 19.55 1.18
CA LYS A 21 8.08 19.05 2.51
C LYS A 21 8.35 20.05 3.64
N THR A 22 8.82 21.25 3.34
CA THR A 22 9.09 22.25 4.38
C THR A 22 7.80 22.86 4.90
N ARG A 23 7.85 23.37 6.15
CA ARG A 23 6.72 24.12 6.74
C ARG A 23 6.36 25.35 5.93
N ALA A 24 7.34 26.04 5.34
CA ALA A 24 7.09 27.24 4.54
C ALA A 24 6.15 26.95 3.36
N VAL A 25 6.44 25.90 2.58
CA VAL A 25 5.59 25.49 1.44
C VAL A 25 4.23 25.01 1.94
N ALA A 26 4.21 24.14 2.95
CA ALA A 26 2.97 23.57 3.47
C ALA A 26 2.02 24.63 4.05
N ASP A 27 2.53 25.55 4.86
CA ASP A 27 1.73 26.61 5.49
C ASP A 27 1.19 27.57 4.43
N GLU A 28 1.95 27.83 3.36
CA GLU A 28 1.47 28.65 2.23
C GLU A 28 0.33 27.98 1.48
N VAL A 29 0.46 26.69 1.14
CA VAL A 29 -0.62 25.93 0.47
C VAL A 29 -1.88 25.86 1.34
N ILE A 30 -1.72 25.59 2.64
CA ILE A 30 -2.82 25.54 3.61
C ILE A 30 -3.56 26.89 3.65
N ARG A 31 -2.82 28.01 3.61
CA ARG A 31 -3.41 29.35 3.56
C ARG A 31 -4.11 29.63 2.25
N ASN A 32 -3.49 29.35 1.10
CA ASN A 32 -4.03 29.67 -0.22
C ASN A 32 -5.33 28.93 -0.52
N LEU A 33 -5.41 27.66 -0.12
CA LEU A 33 -6.61 26.84 -0.26
C LEU A 33 -7.57 26.94 0.95
N ASN A 34 -7.21 27.75 1.95
CA ASN A 34 -7.99 27.97 3.18
C ASN A 34 -8.41 26.65 3.86
N LEU A 35 -7.44 25.73 3.99
CA LEU A 35 -7.66 24.38 4.53
C LEU A 35 -7.67 24.41 6.07
N ASP A 36 -8.63 23.71 6.67
CA ASP A 36 -8.68 23.50 8.12
C ASP A 36 -7.90 22.24 8.53
N ILE A 37 -6.60 22.20 8.21
CA ILE A 37 -5.71 21.08 8.54
C ILE A 37 -4.38 21.58 9.12
N SER A 38 -3.76 20.74 9.96
CA SER A 38 -2.43 21.03 10.49
C SER A 38 -1.33 20.71 9.47
N TYR A 39 -0.15 21.28 9.68
CA TYR A 39 1.06 20.93 8.92
C TYR A 39 1.34 19.41 8.92
N GLU A 40 1.16 18.72 10.04
CA GLU A 40 1.44 17.27 10.09
C GLU A 40 0.43 16.49 9.24
N ALA A 41 -0.86 16.88 9.27
CA ALA A 41 -1.88 16.28 8.41
C ALA A 41 -1.61 16.55 6.93
N PHE A 42 -1.16 17.76 6.57
CA PHE A 42 -0.73 18.07 5.20
C PHE A 42 0.47 17.20 4.78
N ARG A 43 1.49 17.12 5.64
CA ARG A 43 2.72 16.35 5.38
C ARG A 43 2.46 14.85 5.18
N GLU A 44 1.47 14.28 5.88
CA GLU A 44 1.07 12.87 5.68
C GLU A 44 0.37 12.65 4.34
N LYS A 45 -0.38 13.65 3.85
CA LYS A 45 -1.08 13.60 2.57
C LYS A 45 -0.16 13.80 1.38
N VAL A 46 0.88 14.61 1.53
CA VAL A 46 1.81 14.99 0.45
C VAL A 46 3.06 14.11 0.44
N ASN A 47 3.17 13.28 -0.60
CA ASN A 47 4.32 12.44 -0.86
C ASN A 47 5.13 13.00 -2.02
N VAL A 48 6.45 12.98 -1.87
CA VAL A 48 7.40 13.43 -2.89
C VAL A 48 8.35 12.28 -3.15
N ASN A 49 8.33 11.82 -4.39
CA ASN A 49 9.13 10.70 -4.87
C ASN A 49 10.03 11.20 -6.01
N LEU A 50 11.30 10.79 -5.98
CA LEU A 50 12.19 11.01 -7.10
C LEU A 50 12.05 9.87 -8.09
N VAL A 51 11.85 10.20 -9.37
CA VAL A 51 11.90 9.20 -10.42
C VAL A 51 13.38 8.88 -10.67
N GLN A 52 13.75 7.63 -10.39
CA GLN A 52 15.14 7.17 -10.47
C GLN A 52 15.74 7.46 -11.84
N ASP A 53 17.01 7.88 -11.83
CA ASP A 53 17.79 8.20 -13.04
C ASP A 53 17.19 9.32 -13.91
N THR A 54 16.38 10.20 -13.31
CA THR A 54 15.81 11.38 -13.98
C THR A 54 15.83 12.61 -13.08
N GLU A 55 15.66 13.79 -13.69
CA GLU A 55 15.45 15.07 -13.01
C GLU A 55 13.98 15.34 -12.67
N ILE A 56 13.15 14.29 -12.60
CA ILE A 56 11.71 14.41 -12.38
C ILE A 56 11.38 14.20 -10.90
N ILE A 57 10.69 15.19 -10.33
CA ILE A 57 10.07 15.12 -9.01
C ILE A 57 8.61 14.75 -9.20
N ARG A 58 8.19 13.63 -8.61
CA ARG A 58 6.79 13.22 -8.57
C ARG A 58 6.16 13.65 -7.25
N LEU A 59 5.15 14.51 -7.36
CA LEU A 59 4.30 14.92 -6.26
C LEU A 59 3.01 14.09 -6.27
N GLU A 60 2.73 13.42 -5.16
CA GLU A 60 1.52 12.61 -4.99
C GLU A 60 0.77 13.11 -3.75
N VAL A 61 -0.50 13.47 -3.93
CA VAL A 61 -1.37 13.89 -2.83
C VAL A 61 -2.50 12.89 -2.66
N VAL A 62 -2.68 12.41 -1.44
CA VAL A 62 -3.74 11.46 -1.09
C VAL A 62 -4.75 12.11 -0.19
N ASP A 63 -5.99 12.22 -0.66
CA ASP A 63 -7.12 12.73 0.11
C ASP A 63 -8.36 11.85 -0.09
N THR A 64 -9.32 11.96 0.82
CA THR A 64 -10.63 11.32 0.69
C THR A 64 -11.48 12.00 -0.37
N ASN A 65 -11.29 13.31 -0.58
CA ASN A 65 -11.91 14.06 -1.65
C ASN A 65 -10.97 14.14 -2.88
N PRO A 66 -11.33 13.52 -4.02
CA PRO A 66 -10.48 13.48 -5.20
C PRO A 66 -10.27 14.87 -5.85
N ALA A 67 -11.24 15.78 -5.74
CA ALA A 67 -11.10 17.14 -6.25
C ALA A 67 -10.09 17.93 -5.42
N LEU A 68 -10.23 17.87 -4.10
CA LEU A 68 -9.32 18.52 -3.16
C LEU A 68 -7.89 17.97 -3.28
N ALA A 69 -7.71 16.66 -3.49
CA ALA A 69 -6.40 16.07 -3.74
C ALA A 69 -5.70 16.69 -4.95
N ALA A 70 -6.42 16.89 -6.05
CA ALA A 70 -5.89 17.52 -7.26
C ALA A 70 -5.55 19.00 -7.03
N GLU A 71 -6.41 19.74 -6.33
CA GLU A 71 -6.18 21.14 -5.97
C GLU A 71 -4.92 21.30 -5.10
N ILE A 72 -4.80 20.50 -4.04
CA ILE A 72 -3.62 20.52 -3.17
C ILE A 72 -2.35 20.18 -3.95
N ALA A 73 -2.39 19.18 -4.84
CA ALA A 73 -1.24 18.81 -5.65
C ALA A 73 -0.79 19.94 -6.58
N ASN A 74 -1.73 20.57 -7.29
CA ASN A 74 -1.43 21.67 -8.20
C ASN A 74 -0.94 22.91 -7.45
N GLU A 75 -1.59 23.28 -6.34
CA GLU A 75 -1.16 24.41 -5.51
C GLU A 75 0.23 24.18 -4.91
N THR A 76 0.47 22.97 -4.38
CA THR A 76 1.79 22.61 -3.85
C THR A 76 2.87 22.70 -4.92
N ALA A 77 2.58 22.29 -6.16
CA ALA A 77 3.50 22.44 -7.27
C ALA A 77 3.80 23.93 -7.54
N GLN A 78 2.78 24.79 -7.59
CA GLN A 78 2.95 26.23 -7.82
C GLN A 78 3.79 26.91 -6.73
N VAL A 79 3.40 26.76 -5.46
CA VAL A 79 4.12 27.32 -4.30
C VAL A 79 5.56 26.80 -4.24
N PHE A 80 5.77 25.54 -4.58
CA PHE A 80 7.11 24.96 -4.65
C PHE A 80 7.97 25.61 -5.75
N MET A 81 7.41 25.84 -6.94
CA MET A 81 8.14 26.52 -8.02
C MET A 81 8.57 27.93 -7.61
N GLU A 82 7.68 28.69 -6.98
CA GLU A 82 7.97 30.03 -6.47
C GLU A 82 9.07 29.98 -5.38
N SER A 83 8.94 29.04 -4.44
CA SER A 83 9.93 28.84 -3.39
C SER A 83 11.32 28.48 -3.92
N VAL A 84 11.40 27.63 -4.95
CA VAL A 84 12.69 27.28 -5.57
C VAL A 84 13.28 28.47 -6.32
N LYS A 85 12.45 29.24 -7.03
CA LYS A 85 12.88 30.45 -7.71
C LYS A 85 13.48 31.47 -6.73
N ASP A 86 12.82 31.69 -5.61
CA ASP A 86 13.23 32.69 -4.63
C ASP A 86 14.44 32.26 -3.79
N ILE A 87 14.47 31.00 -3.34
CA ILE A 87 15.51 30.50 -2.44
C ILE A 87 16.76 30.07 -3.21
N MET A 88 16.58 29.33 -4.30
CA MET A 88 17.69 28.70 -5.03
C MET A 88 18.09 29.47 -6.30
N LYS A 89 17.31 30.49 -6.70
CA LYS A 89 17.54 31.28 -7.93
C LYS A 89 17.61 30.40 -9.19
N VAL A 90 16.81 29.34 -9.21
CA VAL A 90 16.68 28.43 -10.34
C VAL A 90 15.38 28.75 -11.07
N GLU A 91 15.48 29.06 -12.36
CA GLU A 91 14.32 29.43 -13.20
C GLU A 91 13.85 28.27 -14.10
N ASN A 92 14.62 27.18 -14.20
CA ASN A 92 14.36 26.08 -15.13
C ASN A 92 13.51 24.94 -14.52
N ILE A 93 12.59 25.26 -13.62
CA ILE A 93 11.62 24.29 -13.09
C ILE A 93 10.28 24.49 -13.80
N GLN A 94 9.64 23.39 -14.20
CA GLN A 94 8.36 23.43 -14.88
C GLN A 94 7.48 22.24 -14.45
N VAL A 95 6.17 22.48 -14.35
CA VAL A 95 5.18 21.41 -14.21
C VAL A 95 5.03 20.72 -15.56
N ILE A 96 5.43 19.45 -15.63
CA ILE A 96 5.35 18.63 -16.85
C ILE A 96 3.98 17.95 -16.97
N ASP A 97 3.37 17.60 -15.83
CA ASP A 97 2.05 16.96 -15.75
C ASP A 97 1.27 17.56 -14.57
N GLU A 98 0.09 18.10 -14.86
CA GLU A 98 -0.80 18.70 -13.86
C GLU A 98 -1.69 17.63 -13.23
N ALA A 99 -1.97 17.77 -11.94
CA ALA A 99 -2.85 16.86 -11.24
C ALA A 99 -4.29 17.02 -11.74
N ARG A 100 -4.89 15.91 -12.19
CA ARG A 100 -6.30 15.82 -12.58
C ARG A 100 -7.08 15.07 -11.51
N VAL A 101 -8.37 15.39 -11.39
CA VAL A 101 -9.28 14.66 -10.51
C VAL A 101 -9.30 13.18 -10.93
N PRO A 102 -8.92 12.24 -10.04
CA PRO A 102 -8.87 10.83 -10.39
C PRO A 102 -10.28 10.24 -10.56
N ASP A 103 -10.48 9.45 -11.63
CA ASP A 103 -11.77 8.78 -11.90
C ASP A 103 -12.07 7.62 -10.93
N LYS A 104 -11.03 7.06 -10.33
CA LYS A 104 -11.12 5.88 -9.45
C LYS A 104 -10.24 6.04 -8.22
N PRO A 105 -10.71 5.60 -7.04
CA PRO A 105 -9.89 5.65 -5.83
C PRO A 105 -8.69 4.70 -5.95
N ILE A 106 -7.54 5.14 -5.46
CA ILE A 106 -6.31 4.33 -5.45
C ILE A 106 -6.34 3.21 -4.41
N LYS A 107 -7.05 3.41 -3.28
CA LYS A 107 -7.18 2.48 -2.16
C LYS A 107 -8.53 2.69 -1.43
N PRO A 108 -9.07 1.66 -0.77
CA PRO A 108 -8.62 0.26 -0.78
C PRO A 108 -8.90 -0.42 -2.14
N ARG A 109 -8.27 -1.58 -2.39
CA ARG A 109 -8.52 -2.40 -3.60
C ARG A 109 -9.43 -3.57 -3.21
N PRO A 110 -10.77 -3.40 -3.20
CA PRO A 110 -11.69 -4.34 -2.56
C PRO A 110 -11.61 -5.75 -3.16
N MET A 111 -11.43 -5.85 -4.47
CA MET A 111 -11.37 -7.13 -5.17
C MET A 111 -10.12 -7.94 -4.81
N LEU A 112 -8.96 -7.27 -4.70
CA LEU A 112 -7.71 -7.89 -4.23
C LEU A 112 -7.82 -8.30 -2.76
N ASN A 113 -8.34 -7.41 -1.90
CA ASN A 113 -8.52 -7.69 -0.49
C ASN A 113 -9.46 -8.89 -0.27
N MET A 114 -10.53 -8.99 -1.06
CA MET A 114 -11.48 -10.09 -1.02
C MET A 114 -10.84 -11.42 -1.49
N ALA A 115 -10.03 -11.39 -2.55
CA ALA A 115 -9.30 -12.58 -3.00
C ALA A 115 -8.33 -13.09 -1.94
N ILE A 116 -7.56 -12.18 -1.31
CA ILE A 116 -6.65 -12.51 -0.21
C ILE A 116 -7.42 -13.11 0.97
N ALA A 117 -8.53 -12.47 1.37
CA ALA A 117 -9.39 -12.97 2.45
C ALA A 117 -9.99 -14.35 2.12
N GLY A 118 -10.39 -14.59 0.86
CA GLY A 118 -10.90 -15.88 0.41
C GLY A 118 -9.85 -17.00 0.54
N VAL A 119 -8.62 -16.75 0.08
CA VAL A 119 -7.52 -17.72 0.20
C VAL A 119 -7.18 -18.00 1.67
N LEU A 120 -7.05 -16.96 2.49
CA LEU A 120 -6.82 -17.11 3.93
C LEU A 120 -7.94 -17.88 4.62
N GLY A 121 -9.20 -17.57 4.27
CA GLY A 121 -10.36 -18.27 4.80
C GLY A 121 -10.35 -19.77 4.48
N LEU A 122 -9.99 -20.14 3.24
CA LEU A 122 -9.84 -21.55 2.85
C LEU A 122 -8.71 -22.24 3.62
N MET A 123 -7.54 -21.59 3.75
CA MET A 123 -6.43 -22.14 4.53
C MET A 123 -6.81 -22.38 5.99
N ILE A 124 -7.49 -21.40 6.60
CA ILE A 124 -7.98 -21.52 7.98
C ILE A 124 -9.03 -22.63 8.10
N GLY A 125 -9.94 -22.74 7.12
CA GLY A 125 -10.94 -23.81 7.10
C GLY A 125 -10.30 -25.20 7.07
N VAL A 126 -9.36 -25.42 6.17
CA VAL A 126 -8.59 -26.67 6.08
C VAL A 126 -7.81 -26.94 7.37
N PHE A 127 -7.14 -25.92 7.90
CA PHE A 127 -6.41 -26.03 9.16
C PHE A 127 -7.32 -26.44 10.33
N ILE A 128 -8.51 -25.83 10.45
CA ILE A 128 -9.50 -26.17 11.47
C ILE A 128 -9.99 -27.61 11.29
N THR A 129 -10.24 -28.06 10.05
CA THR A 129 -10.62 -29.46 9.80
C THR A 129 -9.56 -30.43 10.31
N PHE A 130 -8.28 -30.20 10.02
CA PHE A 130 -7.20 -31.04 10.55
C PHE A 130 -7.04 -30.93 12.06
N LEU A 131 -7.21 -29.74 12.62
CA LEU A 131 -7.15 -29.53 14.07
C LEU A 131 -8.26 -30.30 14.80
N LEU A 132 -9.48 -30.26 14.27
CA LEU A 132 -10.61 -31.01 14.82
C LEU A 132 -10.38 -32.53 14.72
N GLU A 133 -9.84 -33.01 13.60
CA GLU A 133 -9.48 -34.44 13.45
C GLU A 133 -8.37 -34.85 14.42
N PHE A 134 -7.36 -34.01 14.62
CA PHE A 134 -6.27 -34.27 15.57
C PHE A 134 -6.75 -34.30 17.04
N LEU A 135 -7.76 -33.51 17.38
CA LEU A 135 -8.35 -33.48 18.72
C LEU A 135 -9.42 -34.57 18.93
N ASP A 136 -9.83 -35.26 17.87
CA ASP A 136 -10.80 -36.34 17.96
C ASP A 136 -10.11 -37.63 18.46
N ASN A 137 -10.56 -38.13 19.61
CA ASN A 137 -10.05 -39.35 20.24
C ASN A 137 -10.95 -40.57 19.98
N THR A 138 -11.82 -40.53 18.98
CA THR A 138 -12.74 -41.61 18.65
C THR A 138 -12.04 -42.68 17.79
N ILE A 139 -12.28 -43.97 18.08
CA ILE A 139 -11.81 -45.09 17.25
C ILE A 139 -12.71 -45.22 16.03
N LYS A 140 -12.19 -44.94 14.83
CA LYS A 140 -12.97 -44.98 13.58
C LYS A 140 -12.39 -45.93 12.54
N THR A 141 -11.09 -46.19 12.61
CA THR A 141 -10.38 -47.03 11.65
C THR A 141 -9.76 -48.25 12.33
N PRO A 142 -9.47 -49.33 11.58
CA PRO A 142 -8.69 -50.46 12.09
C PRO A 142 -7.35 -50.02 12.71
N ASP A 143 -6.68 -49.04 12.10
CA ASP A 143 -5.43 -48.47 12.60
C ASP A 143 -5.60 -47.80 13.98
N ASP A 144 -6.75 -47.17 14.24
CA ASP A 144 -7.06 -46.59 15.55
C ASP A 144 -7.21 -47.67 16.62
N VAL A 145 -7.79 -48.82 16.28
CA VAL A 145 -7.93 -50.00 17.16
C VAL A 145 -6.56 -50.57 17.49
N GLU A 146 -5.72 -50.78 16.46
CA GLU A 146 -4.35 -51.29 16.64
C GLU A 146 -3.52 -50.35 17.52
N ARG A 147 -3.61 -49.03 17.31
CA ARG A 147 -2.88 -48.03 18.11
C ARG A 147 -3.34 -47.93 19.55
N HIS A 148 -4.63 -48.08 19.83
CA HIS A 148 -5.17 -47.95 21.20
C HIS A 148 -5.14 -49.25 22.00
N LEU A 149 -5.28 -50.41 21.34
CA LEU A 149 -5.31 -51.71 21.99
C LEU A 149 -3.98 -52.48 21.87
N GLU A 150 -3.03 -52.01 21.05
CA GLU A 150 -1.73 -52.64 20.75
C GLU A 150 -1.86 -54.09 20.24
N LEU A 151 -2.99 -54.41 19.60
CA LEU A 151 -3.29 -55.73 19.06
C LEU A 151 -3.47 -55.64 17.54
N PRO A 152 -2.94 -56.60 16.76
CA PRO A 152 -3.10 -56.61 15.31
C PRO A 152 -4.56 -56.91 14.92
N VAL A 153 -5.08 -56.19 13.94
CA VAL A 153 -6.40 -56.42 13.35
C VAL A 153 -6.31 -57.60 12.38
N ILE A 154 -6.98 -58.71 12.73
CA ILE A 154 -6.93 -59.96 11.95
C ILE A 154 -7.97 -59.99 10.82
N GLY A 155 -8.95 -59.07 10.83
CA GLY A 155 -9.93 -58.93 9.75
C GLY A 155 -10.98 -57.88 10.05
N THR A 156 -11.62 -57.35 9.00
CA THR A 156 -12.72 -56.40 9.09
C THR A 156 -13.99 -57.02 8.52
N ILE A 157 -15.13 -56.80 9.18
CA ILE A 157 -16.44 -57.23 8.68
C ILE A 157 -17.07 -56.02 7.97
N PRO A 158 -17.28 -56.07 6.64
CA PRO A 158 -17.90 -54.97 5.92
C PRO A 158 -19.37 -54.86 6.31
N MET A 159 -19.81 -53.65 6.64
CA MET A 159 -21.22 -53.37 6.86
C MET A 159 -21.91 -53.27 5.49
N VAL A 160 -22.84 -54.19 5.21
CA VAL A 160 -23.61 -54.18 3.96
C VAL A 160 -24.85 -53.32 4.19
N GLU A 161 -25.00 -52.23 3.43
CA GLU A 161 -26.26 -51.47 3.41
C GLU A 161 -27.35 -52.30 2.75
N GLU A 162 -28.40 -52.60 3.51
CA GLU A 162 -29.62 -53.21 3.01
C GLU A 162 -30.39 -52.15 2.21
N ASN A 163 -30.25 -52.18 0.89
CA ASN A 163 -31.04 -51.34 -0.02
C ASN A 163 -32.53 -51.58 0.24
N LYS A 164 -33.24 -50.53 0.70
CA LYS A 164 -34.70 -50.49 0.76
C LYS A 164 -35.29 -49.95 -0.54
#